data_AF-A0AAD4HE22-F1
#
_entry.id   AF-A0AAD4HE22-F1
#
_cell.length_a   1.000
_cell.length_b   1.000
_cell.length_c   1.000
_cell.angle_alpha   90.00
_cell.angle_beta   90.00
_cell.angle_gamma   90.00
#
_symmetry.space_group_name_H-M   'P 1'
#
loop_
_entity.id
_entity.type
_entity.pdbx_description
1 polymer ?
#
loop_
_entity_poly.entity_id
_entity_poly.type
_entity_poly.pdbx_seq_one_letter_code
_entity_poly.pdbx_strand_id
1 'polypeptide(L)'
;LTAKLSRRHSSLIFQFRTGHAPLNKHLNRINRSTTPKCPRCDREETTHHFLIACPAYARLRIALIDEVGTRARDLKYLLNHPKCIKPTLRFIAKSKRLETIFGDV
;
A
#
# COMPACT_ATOMS: atom_id res chain seq x y z
N LEU A 1 -14.48 -5.08 -12.57
CA LEU A 1 -13.72 -5.51 -11.37
C LEU A 1 -13.79 -4.53 -10.17
N THR A 2 -14.68 -3.52 -10.16
CA THR A 2 -14.68 -2.45 -9.13
C THR A 2 -16.07 -1.95 -8.71
N ALA A 3 -17.17 -2.66 -9.00
CA ALA A 3 -18.53 -2.14 -8.80
C ALA A 3 -18.94 -1.85 -7.33
N LYS A 4 -18.12 -2.20 -6.33
CA LYS A 4 -18.41 -2.02 -4.88
C LYS A 4 -17.38 -1.17 -4.11
N LEU A 5 -16.50 -0.44 -4.79
CA LEU A 5 -15.50 0.43 -4.14
C LEU A 5 -15.86 1.90 -4.36
N SER A 6 -15.60 2.75 -3.36
CA SER A 6 -15.68 4.19 -3.55
C SER A 6 -14.70 4.64 -4.64
N ARG A 7 -14.97 5.78 -5.27
CA ARG A 7 -14.03 6.39 -6.23
C ARG A 7 -12.63 6.57 -5.63
N ARG A 8 -12.56 6.97 -4.35
CA ARG A 8 -11.30 7.14 -3.62
C ARG A 8 -10.51 5.84 -3.49
N HIS A 9 -11.15 4.77 -3.02
CA HIS A 9 -10.52 3.45 -2.91
C HIS A 9 -10.06 2.89 -4.26
N SER A 10 -10.87 3.09 -5.30
CA SER A 10 -10.53 2.64 -6.65
C SER A 10 -9.30 3.37 -7.20
N SER A 11 -9.25 4.70 -7.02
CA SER A 11 -8.09 5.52 -7.39
C SER A 11 -6.84 5.08 -6.62
N LEU A 12 -6.95 4.86 -5.32
CA LEU A 12 -5.83 4.45 -4.49
C LEU A 12 -5.25 3.10 -4.94
N ILE A 13 -6.10 2.09 -5.14
CA ILE A 13 -5.66 0.78 -5.65
C ILE A 13 -5.01 0.92 -7.03
N PHE A 14 -5.56 1.75 -7.91
CA PHE A 14 -4.98 2.01 -9.22
C PHE A 14 -3.58 2.64 -9.13
N GLN A 15 -3.39 3.59 -8.23
CA GLN A 15 -2.08 4.20 -7.96
C GLN A 15 -1.08 3.15 -7.43
N PHE A 16 -1.50 2.27 -6.52
CA PHE A 16 -0.63 1.18 -6.04
C PHE A 16 -0.25 0.21 -7.16
N ARG A 17 -1.18 -0.16 -8.04
CA ARG A 17 -0.93 -1.04 -9.19
C ARG A 17 0.05 -0.45 -10.19
N THR A 18 -0.03 0.85 -10.43
CA THR A 18 0.81 1.56 -11.40
C THR A 18 2.12 2.08 -10.81
N GLY A 19 2.34 1.90 -9.50
CA GLY A 19 3.51 2.42 -8.81
C GLY A 19 3.48 3.94 -8.61
N HIS A 20 2.32 4.57 -8.78
CA HIS A 20 2.08 6.00 -8.56
C HIS A 20 1.45 6.31 -7.21
N ALA A 21 1.36 5.31 -6.31
CA ALA A 21 0.98 5.58 -4.93
C ALA A 21 1.96 6.59 -4.33
N PRO A 22 1.51 7.51 -3.46
CA PRO A 22 2.35 8.57 -2.92
C PRO A 22 3.28 8.05 -1.80
N LEU A 23 4.09 7.07 -2.17
CA LEU A 23 5.23 6.54 -1.45
C LEU A 23 6.48 7.26 -1.93
N ASN A 24 7.52 7.29 -1.08
CA ASN A 24 8.68 8.14 -1.31
C ASN A 24 9.42 7.85 -2.60
N LYS A 25 9.44 6.61 -3.12
CA LYS A 25 10.01 6.34 -4.44
C LYS A 25 9.30 7.13 -5.55
N HIS A 26 7.97 7.12 -5.57
CA HIS A 26 7.23 7.86 -6.57
C HIS A 26 7.34 9.36 -6.34
N LEU A 27 7.18 9.81 -5.09
CA LEU A 27 7.25 11.23 -4.73
C LEU A 27 8.61 11.83 -5.06
N ASN A 28 9.71 11.11 -4.83
CA ASN A 28 11.05 11.56 -5.18
C ASN A 28 11.22 11.68 -6.70
N ARG A 29 10.71 10.71 -7.48
CA ARG A 29 10.72 10.78 -8.95
C ARG A 29 10.02 12.02 -9.51
N ILE A 30 8.98 12.52 -8.84
CA ILE A 30 8.24 13.73 -9.24
C ILE A 30 8.67 15.00 -8.47
N ASN A 31 9.83 14.97 -7.80
CA ASN A 31 10.37 16.09 -7.02
C ASN A 31 9.45 16.59 -5.88
N ARG A 32 8.64 15.70 -5.31
CA ARG A 32 7.76 15.96 -4.15
C ARG A 32 8.25 15.35 -2.84
N SER A 33 9.36 14.60 -2.88
CA SER A 33 10.10 14.13 -1.70
C SER A 33 11.60 14.31 -1.93
N THR A 34 12.32 14.74 -0.90
CA THR A 34 13.78 14.88 -0.93
C THR A 34 14.51 13.54 -0.98
N THR A 35 13.84 12.44 -0.61
CA THR A 35 14.43 11.10 -0.56
C THR A 35 13.45 10.04 -1.06
N PRO A 36 13.92 8.97 -1.75
CA PRO A 36 13.10 7.82 -2.12
C PRO A 36 12.92 6.81 -0.97
N LYS A 37 13.55 7.05 0.18
CA LYS A 37 13.63 6.09 1.29
C LYS A 37 12.39 6.11 2.19
N CYS A 38 12.07 4.96 2.77
CA CYS A 38 10.98 4.79 3.72
C CYS A 38 11.35 5.44 5.05
N PRO A 39 10.50 6.31 5.62
CA PRO A 39 10.80 7.02 6.87
C PRO A 39 10.89 6.10 8.09
N ARG A 40 10.48 4.83 7.97
CA ARG A 40 10.47 3.87 9.09
C ARG A 40 11.62 2.87 9.09
N CYS A 41 12.29 2.65 7.96
CA CYS A 41 13.34 1.63 7.86
C CYS A 41 14.46 1.96 6.86
N ASP A 42 14.46 3.17 6.29
CA ASP A 42 15.52 3.72 5.42
C ASP A 42 15.79 2.94 4.12
N ARG A 43 14.95 1.97 3.74
CA ARG A 43 15.00 1.31 2.42
C ARG A 43 14.15 2.04 1.39
N GLU A 44 14.42 1.84 0.10
CA GLU A 44 13.62 2.43 -0.98
C GLU A 44 12.12 2.08 -0.84
N GLU A 45 11.27 3.11 -0.76
CA GLU A 45 9.84 2.95 -0.47
C GLU A 45 9.03 2.69 -1.74
N THR A 46 9.15 1.48 -2.28
CA THR A 46 8.31 0.96 -3.38
C THR A 46 6.96 0.45 -2.86
N THR A 47 5.97 0.27 -3.76
CA THR A 47 4.73 -0.46 -3.45
C THR A 47 5.02 -1.86 -2.87
N HIS A 48 5.97 -2.59 -3.45
CA HIS A 48 6.39 -3.90 -2.95
C HIS A 48 6.97 -3.80 -1.55
N HIS A 49 7.87 -2.84 -1.32
CA HIS A 49 8.45 -2.61 0.00
C HIS A 49 7.36 -2.36 1.03
N PHE A 50 6.46 -1.41 0.75
CA PHE A 50 5.39 -1.03 1.67
C PHE A 50 4.44 -2.19 2.01
N LEU A 51 3.92 -2.90 1.01
CA LEU A 51 2.92 -3.95 1.21
C LEU A 51 3.49 -5.31 1.62
N ILE A 52 4.73 -5.63 1.24
CA ILE A 52 5.29 -6.99 1.38
C ILE A 52 6.50 -7.06 2.31
N ALA A 53 7.41 -6.08 2.27
CA ALA A 53 8.75 -6.25 2.85
C ALA A 53 9.09 -5.35 4.06
N CYS A 54 8.40 -4.23 4.25
CA CYS A 54 8.81 -3.21 5.21
C CYS A 54 8.74 -3.72 6.66
N PRO A 55 9.85 -3.81 7.42
CA PRO A 55 9.82 -4.39 8.76
C PRO A 55 8.91 -3.61 9.72
N ALA A 56 8.78 -2.30 9.53
CA ALA A 56 7.93 -1.45 10.36
C ALA A 56 6.43 -1.82 10.31
N TYR A 57 5.98 -2.40 9.19
CA TYR A 57 4.59 -2.83 9.01
C TYR A 57 4.40 -4.35 9.15
N ALA A 58 5.38 -5.07 9.72
CA ALA A 58 5.32 -6.53 9.87
C ALA A 58 4.09 -7.00 10.64
N ARG A 59 3.73 -6.34 11.76
CA ARG A 59 2.54 -6.68 12.55
C ARG A 59 1.24 -6.52 11.76
N LEU A 60 1.11 -5.45 10.98
CA LEU A 60 -0.04 -5.22 10.12
C LEU A 60 -0.11 -6.25 8.99
N ARG A 61 1.05 -6.67 8.45
CA ARG A 61 1.11 -7.73 7.44
C ARG A 61 0.72 -9.10 7.99
N ILE A 62 1.06 -9.42 9.24
CA ILE A 62 0.62 -10.67 9.87
C ILE A 62 -0.91 -10.72 9.87
N ALA A 63 -1.58 -9.66 10.36
CA ALA A 63 -3.04 -9.59 10.34
C ALA A 63 -3.63 -9.69 8.92
N LEU A 64 -2.96 -9.10 7.92
CA LEU A 64 -3.37 -9.22 6.51
C LEU A 64 -3.21 -10.66 5.99
N ILE A 65 -2.12 -11.34 6.35
CA ILE A 65 -1.86 -12.74 5.99
C ILE A 65 -2.86 -13.66 6.69
N ASP A 66 -3.23 -13.38 7.94
CA ASP A 66 -4.22 -14.18 8.67
C ASP A 66 -5.62 -14.05 8.03
N GLU A 67 -5.98 -12.88 7.52
CA GLU A 67 -7.28 -12.63 6.85
C GLU A 67 -7.32 -13.18 5.41
N VAL A 68 -6.21 -13.10 4.66
CA VAL A 68 -6.17 -13.40 3.21
C VAL A 68 -5.50 -14.74 2.88
N GLY A 69 -4.70 -15.27 3.81
CA GLY A 69 -3.84 -16.44 3.61
C GLY A 69 -2.44 -16.10 3.08
N THR A 70 -1.62 -17.13 2.90
CA THR A 70 -0.20 -17.01 2.49
C THR A 70 0.01 -16.29 1.16
N ARG A 71 -0.99 -16.30 0.26
CA ARG A 71 -0.97 -15.55 -1.00
C ARG A 71 -0.95 -14.03 -0.83
N ALA A 72 -1.19 -13.49 0.36
CA ALA A 72 -0.98 -12.07 0.65
C ALA A 72 0.48 -11.61 0.48
N ARG A 73 1.43 -12.55 0.36
CA ARG A 73 2.84 -12.28 0.02
C ARG A 73 3.07 -12.01 -1.47
N ASP A 74 2.09 -12.29 -2.33
CA ASP A 74 2.13 -11.94 -3.75
C ASP A 74 1.46 -10.59 -3.97
N LEU A 75 2.26 -9.60 -4.38
CA LEU A 75 1.81 -8.25 -4.65
C LEU A 75 0.73 -8.20 -5.74
N LYS A 76 0.85 -9.00 -6.81
CA LYS A 76 -0.11 -9.02 -7.91
C LYS A 76 -1.45 -9.56 -7.42
N TYR A 77 -1.42 -10.62 -6.61
CA TYR A 77 -2.63 -11.19 -6.01
C TYR A 77 -3.32 -10.16 -5.10
N LEU A 78 -2.54 -9.54 -4.21
CA LEU A 78 -3.04 -8.57 -3.23
C LEU A 78 -3.74 -7.37 -3.89
N LEU A 79 -3.16 -6.85 -4.97
CA LEU A 79 -3.67 -5.65 -5.65
C LEU A 79 -4.75 -5.94 -6.70
N ASN A 80 -4.86 -7.16 -7.25
CA ASN A 80 -5.80 -7.45 -8.34
C ASN A 80 -6.98 -8.31 -7.93
N HIS A 81 -6.85 -9.14 -6.91
CA HIS A 81 -7.90 -10.08 -6.53
C HIS A 81 -8.99 -9.40 -5.68
N PRO A 82 -10.29 -9.49 -6.04
CA PRO A 82 -11.37 -8.78 -5.35
C PRO A 82 -11.47 -9.04 -3.85
N LYS A 83 -11.18 -10.28 -3.42
CA LYS A 83 -11.20 -10.66 -2.00
C LYS A 83 -10.12 -9.94 -1.19
N CYS A 84 -9.04 -9.51 -1.82
CA CYS A 84 -7.87 -8.93 -1.17
C CYS A 84 -7.93 -7.40 -1.10
N ILE A 85 -8.72 -6.76 -1.97
CA ILE A 85 -8.76 -5.29 -2.06
C ILE A 85 -9.17 -4.64 -0.73
N LYS A 86 -10.25 -5.13 -0.10
CA LYS A 86 -10.71 -4.57 1.18
C LYS A 86 -9.69 -4.78 2.31
N PRO A 87 -9.14 -5.99 2.53
CA PRO A 87 -8.04 -6.19 3.48
C PRO A 87 -6.82 -5.29 3.21
N THR A 88 -6.46 -5.09 1.93
CA THR A 88 -5.34 -4.23 1.54
C THR A 88 -5.60 -2.76 1.88
N LEU A 89 -6.80 -2.27 1.61
CA LEU A 89 -7.21 -0.90 1.99
C LEU A 89 -7.16 -0.71 3.51
N ARG A 90 -7.64 -1.70 4.28
CA ARG A 90 -7.55 -1.69 5.75
C ARG A 90 -6.10 -1.67 6.23
N PHE A 91 -5.20 -2.41 5.58
CA PHE A 91 -3.77 -2.33 5.87
C PHE A 91 -3.23 -0.92 5.61
N ILE A 92 -3.58 -0.30 4.48
CA ILE A 92 -3.14 1.06 4.11
C ILE A 92 -3.63 2.06 5.15
N ALA A 93 -4.91 2.01 5.54
CA ALA A 93 -5.49 2.87 6.57
C ALA A 93 -4.77 2.71 7.92
N LYS A 94 -4.65 1.47 8.42
CA LYS A 94 -3.98 1.16 9.70
C LYS A 94 -2.50 1.52 9.72
N SER A 95 -1.84 1.54 8.56
CA SER A 95 -0.43 1.94 8.46
C SER A 95 -0.21 3.42 8.78
N LYS A 96 -1.25 4.26 8.65
CA LYS A 96 -1.21 5.73 8.76
C LYS A 96 -0.19 6.41 7.84
N ARG A 97 0.44 5.67 6.93
CA ARG A 97 1.51 6.17 6.08
C ARG A 97 1.02 7.24 5.10
N LEU A 98 -0.23 7.14 4.68
CA LEU A 98 -0.85 8.03 3.69
C LEU A 98 -1.92 8.95 4.29
N GLU A 99 -2.02 9.01 5.62
CA GLU A 99 -3.01 9.83 6.34
C GLU A 99 -2.86 11.32 6.01
N THR A 100 -1.62 11.80 5.85
CA THR A 100 -1.32 13.19 5.47
C THR A 100 -1.74 13.54 4.04
N ILE A 101 -2.04 12.56 3.19
CA ILE A 101 -2.32 12.76 1.75
C ILE A 101 -3.80 12.51 1.43
N PHE A 102 -4.42 11.54 2.11
CA PHE A 102 -5.81 11.16 1.83
C PHE A 102 -6.77 11.37 3.01
N GLY A 103 -6.28 11.77 4.20
CA GLY A 103 -7.08 11.77 5.44
C GLY A 103 -7.26 10.35 5.99
N ASP A 104 -8.30 10.13 6.80
CA ASP A 104 -8.69 8.78 7.23
C ASP A 104 -9.18 7.98 6.01
N VAL A 105 -8.51 6.86 5.71
CA VAL A 105 -8.72 6.03 4.51
C VAL A 105 -9.68 4.89 4.81
#